data_AF-A0A3D5HJ14-F1
#
_entry.id   AF-A0A3D5HJ14-F1
#
_cell.length_a   1.000
_cell.length_b   1.000
_cell.length_c   1.000
_cell.angle_alpha   90.00
_cell.angle_beta   90.00
_cell.angle_gamma   90.00
#
_symmetry.space_group_name_H-M   'P 1'
#
loop_
_entity.id
_entity.type
_entity.pdbx_description
1 polymer ?
#
loop_
_entity_poly.entity_id
_entity_poly.type
_entity_poly.pdbx_seq_one_letter_code
_entity_poly.pdbx_strand_id
1 'polypeptide(L)'
;MKLFSRLIFFLIALGVIFLALANRQIVSFSLNPFSPEDPSFGFRAPLFVLLMGAIGFGILLGYIRSVVTTMVNGLTKGVNRIFLRDKGREDYD
;
A
#
# COMPACT_ATOMS: atom_id res chain seq x y z
N MET A 1 15.21 0.13 19.35
CA MET A 1 14.52 1.10 18.46
C MET A 1 13.38 0.47 17.64
N LYS A 2 13.62 -0.61 16.87
CA LYS A 2 12.56 -1.23 16.03
C LYS A 2 11.34 -1.75 16.80
N LEU A 3 11.52 -2.26 18.02
CA LEU A 3 10.41 -2.74 18.87
C LEU A 3 9.48 -1.61 19.32
N PHE A 4 10.05 -0.47 19.70
CA PHE A 4 9.29 0.71 20.10
C PHE A 4 8.41 1.22 18.95
N SER A 5 8.97 1.30 17.73
CA SER A 5 8.21 1.67 16.53
C SER A 5 7.08 0.69 16.19
N ARG A 6 7.24 -0.62 16.46
CA ARG A 6 6.16 -1.59 16.28
C ARG A 6 5.07 -1.44 17.33
N LEU A 7 5.46 -1.18 18.57
CA LEU A 7 4.52 -0.97 19.67
C LEU A 7 3.66 0.28 19.45
N ILE A 8 4.27 1.40 19.05
CA ILE A 8 3.51 2.62 18.75
C ILE A 8 2.54 2.40 17.59
N PHE A 9 2.97 1.68 16.55
CA PHE A 9 2.11 1.37 15.41
C PHE A 9 0.93 0.48 15.81
N PHE A 10 1.18 -0.51 16.67
CA PHE A 10 0.13 -1.38 17.20
C PHE A 10 -0.91 -0.59 18.00
N LEU A 11 -0.46 0.33 18.89
CA LEU A 11 -1.36 1.18 19.67
C LEU A 11 -2.20 2.09 18.77
N ILE A 12 -1.59 2.70 17.76
CA ILE A 12 -2.30 3.53 16.78
C ILE A 12 -3.35 2.71 16.04
N ALA A 13 -2.97 1.54 15.51
CA ALA A 13 -3.90 0.66 14.80
C ALA A 13 -5.08 0.25 15.67
N LEU A 14 -4.82 -0.09 16.94
CA LEU A 14 -5.85 -0.44 17.91
C LEU A 14 -6.80 0.74 18.17
N GLY A 15 -6.27 1.95 18.35
CA GLY A 15 -7.05 3.17 18.51
C GLY A 15 -7.94 3.47 17.31
N VAL A 16 -7.43 3.31 16.09
CA VAL A 16 -8.19 3.50 14.84
C VAL A 16 -9.32 2.48 14.73
N ILE A 17 -9.09 1.22 15.10
CA ILE A 17 -10.12 0.18 15.12
C ILE A 17 -11.23 0.54 16.10
N PHE A 18 -10.88 0.96 17.32
CA PHE A 18 -11.88 1.38 18.30
C PHE A 18 -12.66 2.61 17.85
N LEU A 19 -11.99 3.60 17.25
CA LEU A 19 -12.65 4.77 16.67
C LEU A 19 -13.65 4.35 15.59
N ALA A 20 -13.28 3.41 14.73
CA ALA A 20 -14.16 2.89 13.69
C ALA A 20 -15.36 2.12 14.27
N LEU A 21 -15.14 1.30 15.31
CA LEU A 21 -16.19 0.55 16.00
C LEU A 21 -17.11 1.43 16.87
N ALA A 22 -16.60 2.53 17.41
CA ALA A 22 -17.42 3.51 18.13
C ALA A 22 -18.30 4.29 17.16
N ASN A 23 -17.77 4.59 15.96
CA ASN A 23 -18.47 5.32 14.89
C ASN A 23 -19.04 4.36 13.83
N ARG A 24 -19.88 3.41 14.28
CA ARG A 24 -20.63 2.49 13.40
C ARG A 24 -21.79 3.15 12.66
N GLN A 25 -22.23 4.30 13.15
CA GLN A 25 -23.23 5.13 12.48
C GLN A 25 -22.64 5.82 11.24
N ILE A 26 -23.49 6.35 10.37
CA ILE A 26 -23.05 7.11 9.21
C ILE A 26 -22.41 8.42 9.70
N VAL A 27 -21.12 8.60 9.42
CA VAL A 27 -20.36 9.82 9.77
C VAL A 27 -19.92 10.51 8.48
N SER A 28 -19.94 11.84 8.48
CA SER A 28 -19.37 12.64 7.39
C SER A 28 -17.87 12.80 7.63
N PHE A 29 -17.06 12.17 6.79
CA PHE A 29 -15.60 12.26 6.82
C PHE A 29 -15.13 13.15 5.67
N SER A 30 -14.72 14.38 5.98
CA SER A 30 -14.19 15.33 4.98
C SER A 30 -12.69 15.16 4.81
N LEU A 31 -12.23 15.19 3.56
CA LEU A 31 -10.81 15.20 3.19
C LEU A 31 -10.26 16.62 3.01
N ASN A 32 -11.11 17.64 3.10
CA ASN A 32 -10.72 19.05 2.98
C ASN A 32 -10.62 19.69 4.38
N PRO A 33 -9.40 20.01 4.87
CA PRO A 33 -9.21 20.60 6.20
C PRO A 33 -9.55 22.09 6.26
N PHE A 34 -9.77 22.76 5.12
CA PHE A 34 -10.06 24.20 5.05
C PHE A 34 -11.55 24.52 4.88
N SER A 35 -12.34 23.55 4.42
CA SER A 35 -13.79 23.71 4.26
C SER A 35 -14.48 22.39 4.60
N PRO A 36 -14.69 22.09 5.89
CA PRO A 36 -15.23 20.81 6.34
C PRO A 36 -16.69 20.60 5.91
N GLU A 37 -17.43 21.70 5.74
CA GLU A 37 -18.82 21.70 5.28
C GLU A 37 -18.98 21.39 3.79
N ASP A 38 -17.93 21.47 2.98
CA ASP A 38 -18.02 21.17 1.55
C ASP A 38 -18.16 19.65 1.31
N PRO A 39 -19.31 19.18 0.80
CA PRO A 39 -19.54 17.76 0.58
C PRO A 39 -18.86 17.21 -0.70
N SER A 40 -18.22 18.06 -1.51
CA SER A 40 -17.59 17.65 -2.78
C SER A 40 -16.39 16.73 -2.59
N PHE A 41 -15.68 16.87 -1.46
CA PHE A 41 -14.45 16.13 -1.16
C PHE A 41 -14.54 15.40 0.19
N GLY A 42 -15.58 14.58 0.36
CA GLY A 42 -15.80 13.81 1.58
C GLY A 42 -16.66 12.56 1.38
N PHE A 43 -16.56 11.63 2.34
CA PHE A 43 -17.33 10.39 2.34
C PHE A 43 -18.37 10.40 3.46
N ARG A 44 -19.60 9.96 3.14
CA ARG A 44 -20.63 9.68 4.14
C ARG A 44 -20.80 8.18 4.28
N ALA A 45 -20.12 7.61 5.26
CA ALA A 45 -20.18 6.18 5.54
C ALA A 45 -19.77 5.92 7.00
N PRO A 46 -20.12 4.77 7.56
CA PRO A 46 -19.50 4.31 8.81
C PRO A 46 -17.99 4.21 8.67
N LEU A 47 -17.26 4.63 9.70
CA LEU A 47 -15.79 4.70 9.65
C LEU A 47 -15.14 3.32 9.43
N PHE A 48 -15.79 2.23 9.86
CA PHE A 48 -15.28 0.88 9.61
C PHE A 48 -15.26 0.51 8.12
N VAL A 49 -16.21 1.03 7.32
CA VAL A 49 -16.25 0.78 5.87
C VAL A 49 -15.08 1.49 5.20
N LEU A 50 -14.82 2.74 5.60
CA LEU A 50 -13.67 3.50 5.11
C LEU A 50 -12.34 2.84 5.50
N LEU A 51 -12.23 2.36 6.75
CA LEU A 51 -11.06 1.64 7.23
C LEU A 51 -10.80 0.35 6.44
N MET A 52 -11.84 -0.47 6.23
CA MET A 52 -11.73 -1.71 5.45
C MET A 52 -11.41 -1.43 3.98
N GLY A 53 -12.03 -0.41 3.39
CA GLY A 53 -11.71 0.05 2.03
C GLY A 53 -10.25 0.49 1.90
N ALA A 54 -9.72 1.26 2.86
CA ALA A 54 -8.33 1.69 2.88
C ALA A 54 -7.35 0.51 3.03
N ILE A 55 -7.66 -0.46 3.90
CA ILE A 55 -6.87 -1.69 4.05
C ILE A 55 -6.88 -2.49 2.74
N GLY A 56 -8.06 -2.71 2.15
CA GLY A 56 -8.22 -3.42 0.88
C GLY A 56 -7.45 -2.74 -0.26
N PHE A 57 -7.53 -1.41 -0.34
CA PHE A 57 -6.76 -0.61 -1.30
C PHE A 57 -5.25 -0.78 -1.10
N GLY A 58 -4.77 -0.76 0.14
CA GLY A 58 -3.35 -1.01 0.45
C GLY A 58 -2.89 -2.41 0.02
N ILE A 59 -3.71 -3.44 0.25
CA ILE A 59 -3.44 -4.81 -0.20
C ILE A 59 -3.38 -4.86 -1.73
N LEU A 60 -4.32 -4.21 -2.42
CA LEU A 60 -4.37 -4.17 -3.87
C LEU A 60 -3.12 -3.50 -4.47
N LEU A 61 -2.69 -2.37 -3.92
CA LEU A 61 -1.44 -1.71 -4.31
C LEU A 61 -0.21 -2.61 -4.07
N GLY A 62 -0.18 -3.31 -2.93
CA GLY A 62 0.88 -4.27 -2.62
C GLY A 62 0.93 -5.42 -3.62
N TYR A 63 -0.23 -5.94 -4.02
CA TYR A 63 -0.34 -6.99 -5.03
C TYR A 63 0.18 -6.51 -6.39
N ILE A 64 -0.27 -5.35 -6.87
CA ILE A 64 0.19 -4.76 -8.13
C ILE A 64 1.71 -4.60 -8.12
N ARG A 65 2.27 -4.06 -7.03
CA ARG A 65 3.72 -3.93 -6.86
C ARG A 65 4.44 -5.28 -6.97
N SER A 66 3.94 -6.32 -6.30
CA SER A 66 4.54 -7.66 -6.32
C SER A 66 4.56 -8.26 -7.72
N VAL A 67 3.45 -8.14 -8.46
CA VAL A 67 3.33 -8.63 -9.84
C VAL A 67 4.30 -7.90 -10.76
N VAL A 68 4.29 -6.56 -10.72
CA VAL A 68 5.21 -5.73 -11.53
C VAL A 68 6.67 -6.07 -11.23
N THR A 69 7.01 -6.21 -9.94
CA THR A 69 8.37 -6.55 -9.51
C THR A 69 8.78 -7.92 -10.05
N THR A 70 7.89 -8.90 -10.04
CA THR A 70 8.17 -10.25 -10.53
C THR A 70 8.40 -10.26 -12.04
N MET A 71 7.59 -9.50 -12.80
CA MET A 71 7.76 -9.37 -14.25
C MET A 71 9.10 -8.74 -14.62
N VAL A 72 9.44 -7.61 -13.99
CA VAL A 72 10.70 -6.91 -14.25
C VAL A 72 11.91 -7.79 -13.89
N ASN A 73 11.86 -8.46 -12.73
CA ASN A 73 12.94 -9.33 -12.30
C ASN A 73 13.15 -10.55 -13.22
N GLY A 74 12.08 -11.07 -13.84
CA GLY A 74 12.16 -12.16 -14.80
C GLY A 74 12.87 -11.77 -16.10
N LEU A 75 12.60 -10.56 -16.60
CA LEU A 75 13.21 -10.02 -17.83
C LEU A 75 14.71 -9.77 -17.66
N THR A 76 15.10 -9.11 -16.56
CA THR A 76 16.51 -8.78 -16.28
C THR A 76 17.38 -10.03 -16.15
N LYS A 77 16.84 -11.12 -15.59
CA LYS A 77 17.55 -12.41 -15.49
C LYS A 77 17.79 -13.06 -16.87
N GLY A 78 16.88 -12.90 -17.83
CA GLY A 78 17.00 -13.45 -19.17
C GLY A 78 18.07 -12.74 -20.01
N VAL A 79 18.05 -11.42 -19.96
CA VAL A 79 18.99 -10.55 -20.68
C VAL A 79 20.44 -10.77 -20.24
N ASN A 80 20.69 -10.88 -18.94
CA ASN A 80 22.04 -11.08 -18.41
C ASN A 80 22.69 -12.40 -18.88
N ARG A 81 21.90 -13.44 -19.15
CA ARG A 81 22.42 -14.71 -19.70
C ARG A 81 22.90 -14.59 -21.14
N ILE A 82 22.32 -13.70 -21.94
CA ILE A 82 22.71 -13.51 -23.34
C ILE A 82 24.06 -12.77 -23.39
N PHE A 83 24.20 -11.71 -22.60
CA PHE A 83 25.46 -10.97 -22.48
C PHE A 83 26.61 -11.84 -21.97
N LEU A 84 26.36 -12.73 -21.01
CA LEU A 84 27.38 -13.66 -20.52
C LEU A 84 27.75 -14.73 -21.56
N ARG A 85 26.83 -15.10 -22.46
CA ARG A 85 27.13 -16.07 -23.54
C ARG A 85 27.96 -15.46 -24.66
N ASP A 86 27.82 -14.17 -24.90
CA ASP A 86 28.57 -13.45 -25.92
C ASP A 86 30.00 -13.16 -25.45
N LYS A 87 30.15 -12.70 -24.20
CA LYS A 87 31.46 -12.45 -23.60
C LYS A 87 32.37 -13.69 -23.58
N GLY A 88 31.81 -14.88 -23.32
CA GLY A 88 32.59 -16.12 -23.33
C GLY A 88 33.02 -16.61 -24.73
N ARG A 89 32.53 -15.98 -25.80
CA ARG A 89 32.99 -16.27 -27.17
C ARG A 89 34.12 -15.34 -27.60
N GLU A 90 34.13 -14.08 -27.15
CA GLU A 90 35.21 -13.14 -27.45
C GLU A 90 36.55 -13.53 -26.79
N ASP A 91 36.55 -14.25 -25.67
CA ASP A 91 37.78 -14.72 -25.00
C ASP A 91 38.50 -15.89 -25.73
N TYR A 92 37.93 -16.42 -26.82
CA TYR A 92 38.47 -17.59 -27.55
C TYR A 92 39.04 -17.25 -28.95
N ASP A 93 38.87 -16.01 -29.40
CA ASP A 93 39.41 -15.46 -30.66
C ASP A 93 40.60 -14.51 -30.37
#